data_AF-A0A8H3L166-F1
#
_entry.id   AF-A0A8H3L166-F1
#
_cell.length_a   1.000
_cell.length_b   1.000
_cell.length_c   1.000
_cell.angle_alpha   90.00
_cell.angle_beta   90.00
_cell.angle_gamma   90.00
#
_symmetry.space_group_name_H-M   'P 1'
#
loop_
_entity.id
_entity.type
_entity.pdbx_description
1 polymer ?
#
loop_
_entity_poly.entity_id
_entity_poly.type
_entity_poly.pdbx_seq_one_letter_code
_entity_poly.pdbx_strand_id
1 'polypeptide(L)'
;MNQQLKNQETIGRIYPFLAIKISVYHCAPFKIRCIISSDPDIHIRIRSDETTLDNIEEACRNDFGNISSEFTSIKTSIEALRNEMIQRYAIAQRLQFDFDQLSVANHSSSSESSSSRLSDSSLEENRNRFKRVFVANKEEGETLDYAFETVRREIRQLTGEKIGKETVKNFYYGEGDPKFRIVMSIMRWVDSKEFSGTINNNAE
;
A
#
# COMPACT_ATOMS: atom_id res chain seq x y z
N MET A 1 -28.85 -18.44 -12.51
CA MET A 1 -30.20 -18.94 -12.85
C MET A 1 -30.29 -20.39 -12.36
N ASN A 2 -30.82 -20.62 -11.17
CA ASN A 2 -31.07 -21.97 -10.64
C ASN A 2 -32.49 -21.97 -10.05
N GLN A 3 -33.41 -22.58 -10.80
CA GLN A 3 -34.80 -22.79 -10.39
C GLN A 3 -34.84 -23.86 -9.32
N GLN A 4 -35.17 -23.47 -8.09
CA GLN A 4 -35.53 -24.38 -7.00
C GLN A 4 -36.95 -24.90 -7.26
N LEU A 5 -37.08 -26.18 -7.65
CA LEU A 5 -38.37 -26.86 -7.73
C LEU A 5 -38.93 -27.03 -6.30
N LYS A 6 -40.03 -26.33 -5.98
CA LYS A 6 -40.85 -26.60 -4.79
C LYS A 6 -41.71 -27.83 -5.04
N ASN A 7 -41.24 -29.01 -4.68
CA ASN A 7 -42.11 -30.19 -4.59
C ASN A 7 -42.70 -30.25 -3.17
N GLN A 8 -43.96 -29.82 -3.03
CA GLN A 8 -44.78 -30.14 -1.86
C GLN A 8 -45.47 -31.49 -2.12
N GLU A 9 -44.94 -32.58 -1.58
CA GLU A 9 -45.67 -33.84 -1.53
C GLU A 9 -46.62 -33.86 -0.34
N THR A 10 -47.91 -33.95 -0.62
CA THR A 10 -48.96 -34.15 0.39
C THR A 10 -49.28 -35.64 0.43
N ILE A 11 -48.97 -36.34 1.51
CA ILE A 11 -49.34 -37.76 1.68
C ILE A 11 -50.08 -37.98 3.01
N GLY A 12 -51.33 -38.42 2.87
CA GLY A 12 -51.96 -39.43 3.72
C GLY A 12 -52.50 -38.99 5.08
N ARG A 13 -53.83 -38.82 5.18
CA ARG A 13 -54.55 -38.78 6.46
C ARG A 13 -54.47 -40.15 7.16
N ILE A 14 -53.66 -40.27 8.19
CA ILE A 14 -53.76 -41.36 9.17
C ILE A 14 -54.22 -40.72 10.49
N TYR A 15 -55.51 -40.89 10.81
CA TYR A 15 -56.30 -40.34 11.93
C TYR A 15 -56.80 -38.87 11.85
N PRO A 16 -58.04 -38.57 12.32
CA PRO A 16 -58.70 -37.27 12.14
C PRO A 16 -58.15 -36.12 13.01
N PHE A 17 -57.13 -36.35 13.84
CA PHE A 17 -56.56 -35.34 14.73
C PHE A 17 -55.06 -35.09 14.52
N LEU A 18 -54.43 -35.71 13.51
CA LEU A 18 -52.99 -35.63 13.30
C LEU A 18 -52.67 -34.94 11.96
N ALA A 19 -52.44 -33.63 12.00
CA ALA A 19 -51.88 -32.91 10.87
C ALA A 19 -50.36 -33.11 10.87
N ILE A 20 -49.87 -34.05 10.06
CA ILE A 20 -48.43 -34.29 9.87
C ILE A 20 -47.95 -33.34 8.77
N LYS A 21 -47.08 -32.39 9.12
CA LYS A 21 -46.39 -31.56 8.15
C LYS A 21 -44.90 -31.89 8.17
N ILE A 22 -44.42 -32.49 7.07
CA ILE A 22 -43.01 -32.81 6.88
C ILE A 22 -42.42 -31.70 6.01
N SER A 23 -41.55 -30.89 6.57
CA SER A 23 -40.78 -29.90 5.81
C SER A 23 -39.39 -30.46 5.55
N VAL A 24 -39.09 -30.79 4.29
CA VAL A 24 -37.76 -31.28 3.87
C VAL A 24 -37.02 -30.12 3.21
N TYR A 25 -35.90 -29.72 3.81
CA TYR A 25 -34.99 -28.73 3.22
C TYR A 25 -33.73 -29.44 2.72
N HIS A 26 -33.36 -29.17 1.47
CA HIS A 26 -32.09 -29.64 0.88
C HIS A 26 -31.17 -28.43 0.71
N CYS A 27 -30.19 -28.29 1.61
CA CYS A 27 -29.03 -27.45 1.38
C CYS A 27 -27.79 -28.23 1.78
N ALA A 28 -27.00 -28.66 0.79
CA ALA A 28 -25.68 -29.21 1.07
C ALA A 28 -24.79 -28.11 1.70
N PRO A 29 -24.00 -28.38 2.76
CA PRO A 29 -23.67 -29.68 3.35
C PRO A 29 -24.19 -29.87 4.79
N PHE A 30 -25.45 -29.52 5.12
CA PHE A 30 -25.94 -29.67 6.50
C PHE A 30 -27.28 -30.43 6.66
N LYS A 31 -27.36 -31.04 7.84
CA LYS A 31 -28.11 -32.22 8.28
C LYS A 31 -29.63 -31.99 8.39
N ILE A 32 -30.43 -32.95 7.88
CA ILE A 32 -31.89 -32.99 8.01
C ILE A 32 -32.29 -33.20 9.48
N ARG A 33 -33.22 -32.40 10.01
CA ARG A 33 -33.81 -32.58 11.35
C ARG A 33 -35.35 -32.60 11.23
N CYS A 34 -35.96 -33.76 11.44
CA CYS A 34 -37.42 -33.91 11.52
C CYS A 34 -37.89 -33.84 12.99
N ILE A 35 -38.92 -33.04 13.28
CA ILE A 35 -39.58 -32.99 14.60
C ILE A 35 -41.08 -33.15 14.37
N ILE A 36 -41.70 -34.15 15.02
CA ILE A 36 -43.14 -34.41 14.96
C ILE A 36 -43.71 -34.06 16.35
N SER A 37 -44.61 -33.08 16.43
CA SER A 37 -45.32 -32.73 17.67
C SER A 37 -46.74 -32.25 17.38
N SER A 38 -47.70 -32.66 18.22
CA SER A 38 -49.11 -32.23 18.17
C SER A 38 -49.44 -31.12 19.17
N ASP A 39 -48.45 -30.65 19.92
CA ASP A 39 -48.59 -29.60 20.93
C ASP A 39 -48.45 -28.21 20.28
N PRO A 40 -49.47 -27.33 20.40
CA PRO A 40 -49.45 -26.00 19.79
C PRO A 40 -48.33 -25.09 20.35
N ASP A 41 -47.95 -25.24 21.62
CA ASP A 41 -46.88 -24.45 22.23
C ASP A 41 -45.51 -24.85 21.66
N ILE A 42 -45.33 -26.15 21.38
CA ILE A 42 -44.15 -26.66 20.69
C ILE A 42 -44.09 -26.12 19.25
N HIS A 43 -45.23 -26.02 18.56
CA HIS A 43 -45.27 -25.46 17.20
C HIS A 43 -44.88 -23.97 17.17
N ILE A 44 -45.35 -23.16 18.12
CA ILE A 44 -45.01 -21.73 18.19
C ILE A 44 -43.50 -21.55 18.45
N ARG A 45 -42.94 -22.33 19.37
CA ARG A 45 -41.52 -22.30 19.69
C ARG A 45 -40.64 -22.71 18.51
N ILE A 46 -41.00 -23.79 17.80
CA ILE A 46 -40.30 -24.20 16.57
C ILE A 46 -40.30 -23.08 15.54
N ARG A 47 -41.43 -22.41 15.31
CA ARG A 47 -41.52 -21.29 14.35
C ARG A 47 -40.64 -20.10 14.76
N SER A 48 -40.60 -19.79 16.05
CA SER A 48 -39.70 -18.75 16.58
C SER A 48 -38.23 -19.10 16.35
N ASP A 49 -37.85 -20.35 16.61
CA ASP A 49 -36.51 -20.85 16.39
C ASP A 49 -36.14 -20.85 14.90
N GLU A 50 -37.07 -21.21 13.99
CA GLU A 50 -36.90 -21.11 12.54
C GLU A 50 -36.60 -19.68 12.09
N THR A 51 -37.41 -18.70 12.54
CA THR A 51 -37.16 -17.29 12.17
C THR A 51 -35.84 -16.77 12.71
N THR A 52 -35.38 -17.27 13.86
CA THR A 52 -34.09 -16.90 14.43
C THR A 52 -32.94 -17.48 13.61
N LEU A 53 -33.07 -18.72 13.16
CA LEU A 53 -32.10 -19.37 12.27
C LEU A 53 -32.01 -18.68 10.91
N ASP A 54 -33.15 -18.30 10.32
CA ASP A 54 -33.19 -17.57 9.04
C ASP A 54 -32.45 -16.22 9.16
N ASN A 55 -32.67 -15.48 10.24
CA ASN A 55 -31.99 -14.21 10.49
C ASN A 55 -30.48 -14.37 10.68
N ILE A 56 -30.05 -15.43 11.39
CA ILE A 56 -28.62 -15.73 11.57
C ILE A 56 -27.98 -16.13 10.24
N GLU A 57 -28.63 -16.97 9.44
CA GLU A 57 -28.13 -17.38 8.13
C GLU A 57 -27.95 -16.18 7.21
N GLU A 58 -28.93 -15.29 7.17
CA GLU A 58 -28.87 -14.07 6.36
C GLU A 58 -27.75 -13.14 6.84
N ALA A 59 -27.58 -12.94 8.15
CA ALA A 59 -26.47 -12.17 8.70
C ALA A 59 -25.11 -12.78 8.28
N CYS A 60 -24.93 -14.09 8.44
CA CYS A 60 -23.71 -14.78 8.04
C CYS A 60 -23.44 -14.68 6.52
N ARG A 61 -24.48 -14.76 5.70
CA ARG A 61 -24.39 -14.61 4.25
C ARG A 61 -23.90 -13.21 3.87
N ASN A 62 -24.43 -12.19 4.53
CA ASN A 62 -24.03 -10.80 4.32
C ASN A 62 -22.59 -10.54 4.79
N ASP A 63 -22.21 -11.04 5.97
CA ASP A 63 -20.83 -10.93 6.47
C ASP A 63 -19.83 -11.60 5.52
N PHE A 64 -20.15 -12.81 5.05
CA PHE A 64 -19.29 -13.51 4.09
C PHE A 64 -19.20 -12.78 2.74
N GLY A 65 -20.31 -12.20 2.28
CA GLY A 65 -20.33 -11.34 1.10
C GLY A 65 -19.43 -10.13 1.23
N ASN A 66 -19.47 -9.46 2.39
CA ASN A 66 -18.64 -8.30 2.68
C ASN A 66 -17.14 -8.68 2.71
N ILE A 67 -16.79 -9.75 3.43
CA ILE A 67 -15.41 -10.27 3.48
C ILE A 67 -14.91 -10.60 2.06
N SER A 68 -15.74 -11.26 1.24
CA SER A 68 -15.39 -11.60 -0.14
C SER A 68 -15.12 -10.35 -1.00
N SER A 69 -15.90 -9.28 -0.78
CA SER A 69 -15.68 -7.99 -1.43
C SER A 69 -14.35 -7.36 -1.01
N GLU A 70 -14.02 -7.37 0.28
CA GLU A 70 -12.75 -6.86 0.79
C GLU A 70 -11.55 -7.61 0.20
N PHE A 71 -11.61 -8.95 0.13
CA PHE A 71 -10.55 -9.74 -0.53
C PHE A 71 -10.38 -9.36 -2.00
N THR A 72 -11.47 -9.09 -2.71
CA THR A 72 -11.42 -8.63 -4.10
C THR A 72 -10.76 -7.26 -4.20
N SER A 73 -11.13 -6.34 -3.30
CA SER A 73 -10.52 -5.00 -3.22
C SER A 73 -9.01 -5.07 -2.95
N ILE A 74 -8.58 -5.84 -1.94
CA ILE A 74 -7.18 -6.07 -1.61
C ILE A 74 -6.41 -6.62 -2.81
N LYS A 75 -6.98 -7.61 -3.50
CA LYS A 75 -6.36 -8.19 -4.70
C LYS A 75 -6.12 -7.12 -5.77
N THR A 76 -7.11 -6.28 -6.06
CA THR A 76 -6.97 -5.18 -7.02
C THR A 76 -5.90 -4.17 -6.59
N SER A 77 -5.85 -3.81 -5.30
CA SER A 77 -4.82 -2.90 -4.78
C SER A 77 -3.40 -3.49 -4.90
N ILE A 78 -3.23 -4.79 -4.63
CA ILE A 78 -1.94 -5.48 -4.80
C ILE A 78 -1.50 -5.47 -6.28
N GLU A 79 -2.42 -5.72 -7.21
CA GLU A 79 -2.13 -5.65 -8.65
C GLU A 79 -1.73 -4.23 -9.09
N ALA A 80 -2.44 -3.21 -8.61
CA ALA A 80 -2.09 -1.82 -8.88
C ALA A 80 -0.69 -1.46 -8.38
N LEU A 81 -0.36 -1.81 -7.14
CA LEU A 81 0.96 -1.60 -6.54
C LEU A 81 2.06 -2.32 -7.34
N ARG A 82 1.80 -3.56 -7.77
CA ARG A 82 2.75 -4.32 -8.60
C ARG A 82 3.01 -3.63 -9.92
N ASN A 83 1.97 -3.11 -10.58
CA ASN A 83 2.10 -2.39 -11.84
C ASN A 83 2.91 -1.10 -11.66
N GLU A 84 2.65 -0.36 -10.58
CA GLU A 84 3.41 0.86 -10.26
C GLU A 84 4.90 0.55 -10.04
N MET A 85 5.21 -0.51 -9.29
CA MET A 85 6.59 -0.94 -9.06
C MET A 85 7.31 -1.30 -10.36
N ILE A 86 6.64 -2.02 -11.27
CA ILE A 86 7.18 -2.37 -12.60
C ILE A 86 7.47 -1.10 -13.40
N GLN A 87 6.54 -0.13 -13.40
CA GLN A 87 6.74 1.14 -14.10
C GLN A 87 7.93 1.93 -13.54
N ARG A 88 8.02 2.07 -12.21
CA ARG A 88 9.15 2.74 -11.56
C ARG A 88 10.48 2.06 -11.89
N TYR A 89 10.52 0.73 -11.92
CA TYR A 89 11.71 -0.03 -12.30
C TYR A 89 12.09 0.17 -13.78
N ALA A 90 11.12 0.24 -14.70
CA ALA A 90 11.38 0.53 -16.10
C ALA A 90 11.93 1.95 -16.30
N ILE A 91 11.42 2.94 -15.56
CA ILE A 91 11.93 4.32 -15.58
C ILE A 91 13.36 4.36 -15.04
N ALA A 92 13.62 3.73 -13.90
CA ALA A 92 14.96 3.69 -13.31
C ALA A 92 15.99 3.05 -14.25
N GLN A 93 15.63 1.95 -14.93
CA GLN A 93 16.50 1.32 -15.93
C GLN A 93 16.76 2.22 -17.15
N ARG A 94 15.73 2.94 -17.65
CA ARG A 94 15.92 3.90 -18.76
C ARG A 94 16.85 5.03 -18.37
N LEU A 95 16.65 5.63 -17.19
CA LEU A 95 17.52 6.68 -16.68
C LEU A 95 18.97 6.20 -16.50
N GLN A 96 19.15 4.94 -16.08
CA GLN A 96 20.49 4.34 -16.01
C GLN A 96 21.13 4.19 -17.40
N PHE A 97 20.37 3.72 -18.38
CA PHE A 97 20.85 3.60 -19.77
C PHE A 97 21.20 4.96 -20.39
N ASP A 98 20.39 5.98 -20.16
CA ASP A 98 20.63 7.34 -20.67
C ASP A 98 21.89 7.95 -20.03
N PHE A 99 22.13 7.68 -18.74
CA PHE A 99 23.37 8.08 -18.06
C PHE A 99 24.61 7.39 -18.65
N ASP A 100 24.53 6.07 -18.89
CA ASP A 100 25.64 5.29 -19.45
C ASP A 100 25.92 5.69 -20.93
N GLN A 101 24.89 6.02 -21.72
CA GLN A 101 25.06 6.49 -23.10
C GLN A 101 25.68 7.89 -23.19
N LEU A 102 25.27 8.82 -22.31
CA LEU A 102 25.89 10.14 -22.19
C LEU A 102 27.35 10.06 -21.74
N SER A 103 27.71 9.02 -20.98
CA SER A 103 29.09 8.70 -20.65
C SER A 103 29.91 8.31 -21.89
N VAL A 104 29.38 7.46 -22.78
CA VAL A 104 30.12 6.95 -23.95
C VAL A 104 30.29 8.02 -25.05
N ALA A 105 29.31 8.91 -25.23
CA ALA A 105 29.37 9.95 -26.26
C ALA A 105 30.39 11.08 -25.98
N ASN A 106 30.82 11.25 -24.73
CA ASN A 106 31.77 12.29 -24.32
C ASN A 106 33.25 11.90 -24.42
N HIS A 107 33.58 10.72 -24.97
CA HIS A 107 34.98 10.24 -25.05
C HIS A 107 35.67 10.44 -26.41
N SER A 108 35.03 11.09 -27.38
CA SER A 108 35.67 11.42 -28.67
C SER A 108 35.86 12.91 -28.90
N SER A 109 36.48 13.58 -27.93
CA SER A 109 37.32 14.75 -28.23
C SER A 109 38.27 15.06 -27.09
N SER A 110 39.55 14.93 -27.40
CA SER A 110 40.73 15.51 -26.76
C SER A 110 41.09 15.10 -25.33
N SER A 111 42.23 14.42 -25.27
CA SER A 111 43.15 14.24 -24.14
C SER A 111 43.14 15.39 -23.13
N GLU A 112 43.02 15.06 -21.85
CA GLU A 112 43.96 15.42 -20.78
C GLU A 112 43.50 14.68 -19.49
N SER A 113 44.47 14.23 -18.70
CA SER A 113 44.33 13.37 -17.52
C SER A 113 43.64 14.05 -16.33
N SER A 114 42.64 13.42 -15.70
CA SER A 114 42.37 13.61 -14.26
C SER A 114 41.27 12.70 -13.69
N SER A 115 41.68 11.82 -12.77
CA SER A 115 41.09 11.54 -11.44
C SER A 115 39.56 11.58 -11.27
N SER A 116 39.03 10.54 -10.63
CA SER A 116 37.65 10.33 -10.16
C SER A 116 37.14 11.35 -9.10
N ARG A 117 37.42 12.64 -9.29
CA ARG A 117 37.00 13.75 -8.45
C ARG A 117 35.87 14.48 -9.17
N LEU A 118 34.77 14.75 -8.45
CA LEU A 118 33.77 15.69 -8.94
C LEU A 118 34.48 17.01 -9.25
N SER A 119 34.22 17.58 -10.43
CA SER A 119 34.72 18.91 -10.75
C SER A 119 34.28 19.90 -9.68
N ASP A 120 35.15 20.82 -9.29
CA ASP A 120 34.86 21.80 -8.24
C ASP A 120 33.59 22.61 -8.55
N SER A 121 33.32 22.88 -9.83
CA SER A 121 32.09 23.53 -10.29
C SER A 121 30.83 22.73 -9.99
N SER A 122 30.81 21.42 -10.29
CA SER A 122 29.67 20.54 -10.04
C SER A 122 29.45 20.32 -8.54
N LEU A 123 30.53 20.26 -7.75
CA LEU A 123 30.42 20.17 -6.29
C LEU A 123 29.76 21.42 -5.71
N GLU A 124 30.19 22.60 -6.16
CA GLU A 124 29.68 23.88 -5.67
C GLU A 124 28.21 24.10 -6.06
N GLU A 125 27.82 23.75 -7.28
CA GLU A 125 26.42 23.79 -7.72
C GLU A 125 25.53 22.90 -6.84
N ASN A 126 25.95 21.65 -6.61
CA ASN A 126 25.25 20.72 -5.74
C ASN A 126 25.13 21.27 -4.30
N ARG A 127 26.17 21.91 -3.78
CA ARG A 127 26.16 22.56 -2.48
C ARG A 127 25.12 23.67 -2.40
N ASN A 128 25.00 24.48 -3.45
CA ASN A 128 24.05 25.58 -3.52
C ASN A 128 22.60 25.08 -3.62
N ARG A 129 22.35 24.01 -4.37
CA ARG A 129 21.04 23.33 -4.38
C ARG A 129 20.67 22.83 -2.97
N PHE A 130 21.60 22.13 -2.32
CA PHE A 130 21.38 21.64 -0.96
C PHE A 130 21.05 22.77 0.02
N LYS A 131 21.80 23.88 0.02
CA LYS A 131 21.53 25.03 0.91
C LYS A 131 20.11 25.57 0.73
N ARG A 132 19.65 25.70 -0.52
CA ARG A 132 18.31 26.23 -0.82
C ARG A 132 17.22 25.33 -0.26
N VAL A 133 17.32 24.03 -0.52
CA VAL A 133 16.36 23.03 -0.02
C VAL A 133 16.42 22.91 1.50
N PHE A 134 17.62 22.92 2.08
CA PHE A 134 17.84 22.89 3.52
C PHE A 134 17.14 24.06 4.21
N VAL A 135 17.34 25.29 3.71
CA VAL A 135 16.69 26.49 4.28
C VAL A 135 15.17 26.43 4.14
N ALA A 136 14.66 25.96 3.00
CA ALA A 136 13.21 25.86 2.75
C ALA A 136 12.51 24.79 3.61
N ASN A 137 13.22 23.75 4.02
CA ASN A 137 12.66 22.65 4.83
C ASN A 137 12.98 22.77 6.32
N LYS A 138 13.73 23.79 6.72
CA LYS A 138 14.03 24.06 8.13
C LYS A 138 12.86 24.84 8.74
N GLU A 139 12.38 24.45 9.91
CA GLU A 139 11.32 25.20 10.59
C GLU A 139 11.86 26.50 11.23
N GLU A 140 11.02 27.54 11.26
CA GLU A 140 11.38 28.82 11.88
C GLU A 140 11.67 28.65 13.38
N GLY A 141 12.83 29.12 13.82
CA GLY A 141 13.28 29.00 15.22
C GLY A 141 14.06 27.73 15.54
N GLU A 142 14.16 26.76 14.62
CA GLU A 142 14.99 25.57 14.84
C GLU A 142 16.49 25.90 14.88
N THR A 143 17.20 25.22 15.77
CA THR A 143 18.66 25.26 15.77
C THR A 143 19.19 24.53 14.53
N LEU A 144 20.25 25.06 13.90
CA LEU A 144 20.91 24.38 12.77
C LEU A 144 21.37 22.97 13.14
N ASP A 145 21.79 22.80 14.39
CA ASP A 145 22.26 21.54 14.94
C ASP A 145 21.16 20.45 14.92
N TYR A 146 19.93 20.82 15.28
CA TYR A 146 18.77 19.95 15.16
C TYR A 146 18.42 19.66 13.70
N ALA A 147 18.38 20.69 12.85
CA ALA A 147 18.09 20.55 11.43
C ALA A 147 19.08 19.61 10.71
N PHE A 148 20.39 19.71 11.00
CA PHE A 148 21.39 18.79 10.45
C PHE A 148 21.17 17.34 10.90
N GLU A 149 20.76 17.12 12.16
CA GLU A 149 20.46 15.78 12.65
C GLU A 149 19.19 15.22 11.98
N THR A 150 18.19 16.05 11.73
CA THR A 150 16.99 15.68 10.95
C THR A 150 17.37 15.23 9.53
N VAL A 151 18.12 16.06 8.79
CA VAL A 151 18.58 15.72 7.43
C VAL A 151 19.39 14.43 7.41
N ARG A 152 20.31 14.25 8.37
CA ARG A 152 21.08 13.02 8.51
C ARG A 152 20.19 11.78 8.69
N ARG A 153 19.15 11.87 9.53
CA ARG A 153 18.20 10.77 9.76
C ARG A 153 17.38 10.46 8.52
N GLU A 154 16.92 11.48 7.82
CA GLU A 154 16.14 11.33 6.59
C GLU A 154 16.98 10.71 5.47
N ILE A 155 18.23 11.16 5.28
CA ILE A 155 19.16 10.52 4.32
C ILE A 155 19.32 9.04 4.65
N ARG A 156 19.53 8.69 5.93
CA ARG A 156 19.63 7.28 6.35
C ARG A 156 18.37 6.48 6.03
N GLN A 157 17.19 7.07 6.15
CA GLN A 157 15.93 6.40 5.81
C GLN A 157 15.75 6.22 4.30
N LEU A 158 16.12 7.23 3.50
CA LEU A 158 15.96 7.22 2.04
C LEU A 158 16.99 6.33 1.33
N THR A 159 18.24 6.35 1.78
CA THR A 159 19.36 5.69 1.08
C THR A 159 19.89 4.47 1.81
N GLY A 160 19.53 4.29 3.08
CA GLY A 160 20.15 3.27 3.96
C GLY A 160 21.57 3.63 4.41
N GLU A 161 22.14 4.73 3.91
CA GLU A 161 23.52 5.10 4.20
C GLU A 161 23.65 5.81 5.55
N LYS A 162 24.58 5.33 6.38
CA LYS A 162 24.92 5.99 7.64
C LYS A 162 25.96 7.06 7.37
N ILE A 163 25.51 8.31 7.28
CA ILE A 163 26.40 9.48 7.25
C ILE A 163 26.47 10.14 8.64
N GLY A 164 27.56 10.85 8.90
CA GLY A 164 27.73 11.64 10.11
C GLY A 164 26.96 12.95 10.02
N LYS A 165 26.48 13.46 11.16
CA LYS A 165 25.93 14.82 11.24
C LYS A 165 26.95 15.87 10.79
N GLU A 166 28.19 15.71 11.24
CA GLU A 166 29.30 16.60 10.85
C GLU A 166 29.51 16.58 9.34
N THR A 167 29.26 15.44 8.67
CA THR A 167 29.35 15.37 7.21
C THR A 167 28.32 16.27 6.52
N VAL A 168 27.08 16.29 7.01
CA VAL A 168 26.01 17.17 6.49
C VAL A 168 26.37 18.63 6.75
N LYS A 169 26.85 18.93 7.96
CA LYS A 169 27.30 20.26 8.36
C LYS A 169 28.47 20.77 7.50
N ASN A 170 29.48 19.94 7.29
CA ASN A 170 30.63 20.27 6.44
C ASN A 170 30.19 20.50 4.99
N PHE A 171 29.26 19.68 4.50
CA PHE A 171 28.66 19.88 3.19
C PHE A 171 27.94 21.24 3.11
N TYR A 172 27.18 21.62 4.14
CA TYR A 172 26.53 22.92 4.22
C TYR A 172 27.54 24.09 4.17
N TYR A 173 28.60 24.03 4.98
CA TYR A 173 29.52 25.17 5.13
C TYR A 173 30.57 25.32 4.05
N GLY A 174 30.72 24.35 3.14
CA GLY A 174 31.85 24.41 2.20
C GLY A 174 33.06 23.59 2.63
N GLU A 175 33.00 22.94 3.79
CA GLU A 175 34.18 22.42 4.45
C GLU A 175 34.54 21.03 3.93
N GLY A 176 35.78 20.92 3.43
CA GLY A 176 36.35 19.66 2.94
C GLY A 176 35.86 19.21 1.57
N ASP A 177 36.40 18.07 1.14
CA ASP A 177 36.11 17.41 -0.14
C ASP A 177 35.30 16.12 0.12
N PRO A 178 33.97 16.19 0.07
CA PRO A 178 33.11 15.04 0.38
C PRO A 178 33.24 13.98 -0.71
N LYS A 179 33.35 12.70 -0.29
CA LYS A 179 33.39 11.58 -1.24
C LYS A 179 32.14 11.57 -2.11
N PHE A 180 32.28 11.17 -3.38
CA PHE A 180 31.18 11.06 -4.35
C PHE A 180 29.92 10.38 -3.79
N ARG A 181 30.08 9.26 -3.07
CA ARG A 181 28.98 8.53 -2.42
C ARG A 181 28.18 9.39 -1.44
N ILE A 182 28.86 10.21 -0.64
CA ILE A 182 28.23 11.13 0.32
C ILE A 182 27.45 12.20 -0.44
N VAL A 183 28.05 12.79 -1.48
CA VAL A 183 27.39 13.79 -2.32
C VAL A 183 26.11 13.20 -2.93
N MET A 184 26.18 11.98 -3.45
CA MET A 184 25.03 11.29 -4.03
C MET A 184 23.90 11.07 -3.01
N SER A 185 24.24 10.64 -1.79
CA SER A 185 23.26 10.47 -0.71
C SER A 185 22.57 11.77 -0.32
N ILE A 186 23.32 12.88 -0.26
CA ILE A 186 22.76 14.21 0.02
C ILE A 186 21.87 14.67 -1.15
N MET A 187 22.31 14.50 -2.40
CA MET A 187 21.53 14.91 -3.57
C MET A 187 20.21 14.13 -3.68
N ARG A 188 20.20 12.82 -3.38
CA ARG A 188 18.94 12.04 -3.33
C ARG A 188 17.94 12.60 -2.33
N TRP A 189 18.43 13.12 -1.19
CA TRP A 189 17.58 13.80 -0.23
C TRP A 189 17.07 15.15 -0.76
N VAL A 190 17.94 15.96 -1.36
CA VAL A 190 17.57 17.23 -2.01
C VAL A 190 16.45 17.01 -3.02
N ASP A 191 16.63 16.05 -3.93
CA ASP A 191 15.64 15.72 -4.97
C ASP A 191 14.30 15.31 -4.33
N SER A 192 14.32 14.48 -3.28
CA SER A 192 13.09 14.03 -2.59
C SER A 192 12.26 15.17 -1.99
N LYS A 193 12.93 16.26 -1.56
CA LYS A 193 12.26 17.43 -0.99
C LYS A 193 11.75 18.38 -2.07
N GLU A 194 12.50 18.55 -3.16
CA GLU A 194 12.06 19.34 -4.32
C GLU A 194 10.78 18.76 -4.96
N PHE A 195 10.66 17.44 -5.06
CA PHE A 195 9.43 16.80 -5.56
C PHE A 195 8.23 16.98 -4.62
N SER A 196 8.45 17.02 -3.30
CA SER A 196 7.37 17.20 -2.33
C SER A 196 6.78 18.63 -2.33
N GLY A 197 7.56 19.64 -2.71
CA GLY A 197 7.10 21.03 -2.78
C GLY A 197 6.16 21.32 -3.96
N THR A 198 6.25 20.56 -5.04
CA THR A 198 5.47 20.80 -6.27
C THR A 198 4.02 20.30 -6.15
N ILE A 199 3.73 19.34 -5.28
CA ILE A 199 2.40 18.73 -5.13
C ILE A 199 1.43 19.68 -4.38
N ASN A 200 1.96 20.69 -3.66
CA ASN A 200 1.19 21.51 -2.73
C ASN A 200 0.58 22.79 -3.34
N ASN A 201 0.71 23.01 -4.66
CA ASN A 201 0.27 24.26 -5.31
C ASN A 201 -1.06 24.16 -6.08
N ASN A 202 -1.77 23.03 -6.03
CA ASN A 202 -3.03 22.83 -6.78
C ASN A 202 -4.24 22.51 -5.87
N ALA A 203 -4.33 23.16 -4.72
CA ALA A 203 -5.56 23.18 -3.92
C ALA A 203 -6.05 24.63 -3.79
N GLU A 204 -6.74 25.09 -4.84
CA GLU A 204 -7.70 26.20 -4.78
C GLU A 204 -8.99 25.76 -5.48
#